data_AF-A0A7X7M5W8-F1
#
_entry.id   AF-A0A7X7M5W8-F1
#
_cell.length_a   1.000
_cell.length_b   1.000
_cell.length_c   1.000
_cell.angle_alpha   90.00
_cell.angle_beta   90.00
_cell.angle_gamma   90.00
#
_symmetry.space_group_name_H-M   'P 1'
#
loop_
_entity.id
_entity.type
_entity.pdbx_description
1 polymer ?
#
loop_
_entity_poly.entity_id
_entity_poly.type
_entity_poly.pdbx_seq_one_letter_code
_entity_poly.pdbx_strand_id
1 'polypeptide(L)'
;MAIEDRTLTCKECGREFEFSASEQEFYAEKGFQNDPARCPECRQMRKRQRNTREREMFDVMCADCGCETQVPFKPTEDRPVYCRDCYQKHREQ
;
A
#
# COMPACT_ATOMS: atom_id res chain seq x y z
N MET A 1 1.49 28.03 -17.90
CA MET A 1 0.82 28.58 -16.69
C MET A 1 1.82 28.41 -15.58
N ALA A 2 2.18 29.50 -14.88
CA ALA A 2 3.12 29.43 -13.78
C ALA A 2 2.48 28.58 -12.68
N ILE A 3 3.11 27.46 -12.36
CA ILE A 3 2.67 26.61 -11.26
C ILE A 3 3.29 27.27 -10.03
N GLU A 4 2.46 27.96 -9.26
CA GLU A 4 2.90 28.71 -8.09
C GLU A 4 2.96 27.78 -6.88
N ASP A 5 3.92 28.02 -5.99
CA ASP A 5 3.94 27.37 -4.68
C ASP A 5 2.66 27.74 -3.90
N ARG A 6 2.01 26.72 -3.36
CA ARG A 6 0.81 26.88 -2.54
C ARG A 6 1.00 26.19 -1.21
N THR A 7 0.60 26.84 -0.14
CA THR A 7 0.58 26.21 1.18
C THR A 7 -0.74 25.46 1.38
N LEU A 8 -0.65 24.23 1.90
CA LEU A 8 -1.80 23.39 2.20
C LEU A 8 -1.78 22.95 3.66
N THR A 9 -2.96 22.81 4.26
CA THR A 9 -3.10 22.34 5.64
C THR A 9 -3.21 20.82 5.67
N CYS A 10 -2.34 20.16 6.44
CA CYS A 10 -2.38 18.72 6.62
C CYS A 10 -3.62 18.30 7.43
N LYS A 11 -4.45 17.41 6.88
CA LYS A 11 -5.64 16.89 7.57
C LYS A 11 -5.34 16.04 8.81
N GLU A 12 -4.13 15.51 8.94
CA GLU A 12 -3.76 14.65 10.08
C GLU A 12 -3.11 15.39 11.24
N CYS A 13 -2.20 16.33 10.97
CA CYS A 13 -1.46 17.03 12.02
C CYS A 13 -1.76 18.53 12.11
N GLY A 14 -2.61 19.06 11.22
CA GLY A 14 -3.00 20.49 11.21
C GLY A 14 -1.91 21.45 10.75
N ARG A 15 -0.69 20.98 10.48
CA ARG A 15 0.43 21.82 10.04
C ARG A 15 0.28 22.22 8.58
N GLU A 16 0.67 23.45 8.28
CA GLU A 16 0.83 23.95 6.92
C GLU A 16 2.08 23.35 6.29
N PHE A 17 1.99 22.96 5.02
CA PHE A 17 3.12 22.48 4.23
C PHE A 17 3.11 23.08 2.83
N GLU A 18 4.27 23.30 2.26
CA GLU A 18 4.43 23.83 0.91
C GLU A 18 4.18 22.72 -0.12
N PHE A 19 3.30 23.01 -1.08
CA PHE A 19 3.07 22.21 -2.27
C PHE A 19 3.62 23.00 -3.46
N SER A 20 4.91 22.81 -3.68
CA SER A 20 5.71 23.53 -4.67
C SER A 20 5.29 23.23 -6.11
N ALA A 21 5.74 24.08 -7.04
CA ALA A 21 5.59 23.89 -8.48
C ALA A 21 6.03 22.47 -8.93
N SER A 22 7.19 22.04 -8.45
CA SER A 22 7.78 20.74 -8.78
C SER A 22 6.92 19.57 -8.29
N GLU A 23 6.27 19.72 -7.13
CA GLU A 23 5.38 18.70 -6.57
C GLU A 23 4.05 18.63 -7.33
N GLN A 24 3.53 19.76 -7.81
CA GLN A 24 2.35 19.83 -8.66
C GLN A 24 2.59 19.19 -10.03
N GLU A 25 3.76 19.43 -10.64
CA GLU A 25 4.18 18.77 -11.89
C GLU A 25 4.25 17.25 -11.72
N PHE A 26 4.83 16.78 -10.62
CA PHE A 26 4.88 15.35 -10.29
C PHE A 26 3.48 14.75 -10.14
N TYR A 27 2.54 15.47 -9.51
CA TYR A 27 1.18 15.00 -9.34
C TYR A 27 0.42 14.92 -10.68
N ALA A 28 0.63 15.91 -11.55
CA ALA A 28 0.07 15.94 -12.90
C ALA A 28 0.62 14.80 -13.78
N GLU A 29 1.93 14.55 -13.74
CA GLU A 29 2.57 13.45 -14.49
C GLU A 29 2.04 12.08 -14.03
N LYS A 30 1.82 11.92 -12.73
CA LYS A 30 1.27 10.67 -12.16
C LYS A 30 -0.24 10.50 -12.39
N GLY A 31 -0.92 11.49 -12.96
CA GLY A 31 -2.36 11.45 -13.19
C GLY A 31 -3.19 11.61 -11.91
N PHE A 32 -2.64 12.22 -10.86
CA PHE A 32 -3.40 12.52 -9.65
C PHE A 32 -4.28 13.75 -9.88
N GLN A 33 -5.60 13.56 -9.81
CA GLN A 33 -6.58 14.65 -9.92
C GLN A 33 -6.75 15.46 -8.63
N ASN A 34 -6.24 14.96 -7.50
CA ASN A 34 -6.45 15.55 -6.19
C ASN A 34 -5.14 16.03 -5.58
N ASP A 35 -5.23 17.16 -4.88
CA ASP A 35 -4.14 17.70 -4.10
C ASP A 35 -3.77 16.81 -2.91
N PRO A 36 -2.51 16.88 -2.43
CA PRO A 36 -2.12 16.15 -1.25
C PRO A 36 -2.88 16.61 -0.01
N ALA A 37 -3.62 15.70 0.61
CA ALA A 37 -4.32 15.97 1.86
C ALA A 37 -3.42 15.95 3.12
N ARG A 38 -2.14 15.60 2.97
CA ARG A 38 -1.21 15.33 4.08
C ARG A 38 0.18 15.84 3.76
N CYS A 39 0.87 16.37 4.77
CA CYS A 39 2.25 16.83 4.64
C CYS A 39 3.24 15.67 4.38
N PRO A 40 4.45 15.96 3.86
CA PRO A 40 5.49 14.96 3.59
C PRO A 40 5.78 14.05 4.78
N GLU A 41 5.86 14.61 5.99
CA GLU A 41 6.12 13.85 7.21
C GLU A 41 5.00 12.84 7.52
N CYS A 42 3.73 13.26 7.51
CA CYS A 42 2.60 12.35 7.76
C CYS A 42 2.52 11.25 6.68
N ARG A 43 2.81 11.59 5.41
CA ARG A 43 2.91 10.61 4.31
C ARG A 43 4.03 9.60 4.58
N GLN A 44 5.21 10.07 4.98
CA GLN A 44 6.36 9.22 5.28
C GLN A 44 6.14 8.33 6.52
N MET A 45 5.58 8.88 7.60
CA MET A 45 5.27 8.13 8.82
C MET A 45 4.27 7.01 8.54
N ARG A 46 3.21 7.27 7.76
CA ARG A 46 2.28 6.21 7.34
C ARG A 46 2.92 5.16 6.44
N LYS A 47 3.81 5.56 5.53
CA LYS A 47 4.56 4.61 4.68
C LYS A 47 5.44 3.70 5.55
N ARG A 48 6.14 4.26 6.54
CA ARG A 48 6.93 3.49 7.51
C ARG A 48 6.04 2.54 8.31
N GLN A 49 4.93 3.03 8.88
CA GLN A 49 3.98 2.19 9.63
C GLN A 49 3.42 1.04 8.79
N ARG A 50 3.12 1.23 7.49
CA ARG A 50 2.68 0.13 6.62
C ARG A 50 3.76 -0.93 6.39
N ASN A 51 5.02 -0.51 6.27
CA ASN A 51 6.14 -1.45 6.14
C ASN A 51 6.48 -2.15 7.46
N THR A 52 6.17 -1.54 8.60
CA THR A 52 6.41 -2.10 9.94
C THR A 52 5.24 -2.91 10.48
N ARG A 53 4.08 -2.93 9.80
CA ARG A 53 3.06 -3.94 10.10
C ARG A 53 3.62 -5.28 9.69
N GLU A 54 4.23 -5.96 10.66
CA GLU A 54 4.58 -7.36 10.60
C GLU A 54 3.28 -8.08 10.20
N ARG A 55 3.24 -8.56 8.96
CA ARG A 55 2.08 -9.32 8.50
C ARG A 55 2.14 -10.62 9.29
N GLU A 56 1.15 -10.85 10.15
CA GLU A 56 1.01 -12.14 10.82
C GLU A 56 0.94 -13.21 9.73
N MET A 57 1.98 -14.04 9.67
CA MET A 57 2.06 -15.17 8.78
C MET A 57 1.35 -16.33 9.46
N PHE A 58 0.35 -16.90 8.80
CA PHE A 58 -0.37 -18.06 9.29
C PHE A 58 0.16 -19.31 8.61
N ASP A 59 0.59 -20.28 9.42
CA ASP A 59 0.95 -21.61 8.93
C ASP A 59 -0.31 -22.36 8.48
N VAL A 60 -0.25 -22.92 7.29
CA VAL A 60 -1.35 -23.65 6.67
C VAL A 60 -0.81 -24.76 5.77
N MET A 61 -1.55 -25.85 5.69
CA MET A 61 -1.25 -26.93 4.75
C MET A 61 -1.88 -26.62 3.39
N CYS A 62 -1.08 -26.69 2.33
CA CYS A 62 -1.57 -26.55 0.97
C CYS A 62 -2.55 -27.67 0.63
N ALA A 63 -3.71 -27.33 0.05
CA ALA A 63 -4.76 -28.28 -0.31
C ALA A 63 -4.39 -29.25 -1.46
N ASP A 64 -3.33 -28.96 -2.22
CA ASP A 64 -2.93 -29.71 -3.42
C ASP A 64 -1.67 -30.58 -3.19
N CYS A 65 -0.58 -29.98 -2.70
CA CYS A 65 0.67 -30.71 -2.37
C CYS A 65 0.71 -31.29 -0.95
N GLY A 66 -0.13 -30.83 -0.03
CA GLY A 66 -0.01 -31.14 1.41
C GLY A 66 1.17 -30.48 2.13
N CYS A 67 1.91 -29.61 1.45
CA CYS A 67 3.11 -28.96 1.99
C CYS A 67 2.78 -27.79 2.93
N GLU A 68 3.54 -27.64 4.01
CA GLU A 68 3.41 -26.52 4.97
C GLU A 68 3.84 -25.21 4.31
N THR A 69 2.98 -24.21 4.37
CA THR A 69 3.22 -22.89 3.78
C THR A 69 2.69 -21.78 4.68
N GLN A 70 3.23 -20.58 4.50
CA GLN A 70 2.86 -19.41 5.29
C GLN A 70 2.12 -18.40 4.42
N VAL A 71 0.97 -17.93 4.89
CA VAL A 71 0.15 -16.93 4.18
C VAL A 71 -0.11 -15.69 5.03
N PRO A 72 -0.17 -14.48 4.42
CA PRO A 72 -0.36 -13.22 5.15
C PRO A 72 -1.84 -12.92 5.49
N PHE A 73 -2.72 -13.92 5.40
CA PHE A 73 -4.15 -13.80 5.65
C PHE A 73 -4.61 -14.99 6.49
N LYS A 74 -5.61 -14.78 7.34
CA LYS A 74 -6.20 -15.85 8.15
C LYS A 74 -6.91 -16.87 7.25
N PRO A 75 -6.51 -18.16 7.22
CA PRO A 75 -7.22 -19.18 6.47
C PRO A 75 -8.66 -19.31 6.96
N THR A 76 -9.60 -19.41 6.03
CA THR A 76 -11.02 -19.69 6.31
C THR A 76 -11.37 -21.08 5.80
N GLU A 77 -12.20 -21.82 6.52
CA GLU A 77 -12.61 -23.19 6.13
C GLU A 77 -13.34 -23.25 4.77
N ASP A 78 -13.90 -22.13 4.32
CA ASP A 78 -14.63 -22.01 3.04
C ASP A 78 -13.73 -22.05 1.79
N ARG A 79 -12.43 -21.68 1.91
CA ARG A 79 -11.56 -21.49 0.74
C ARG A 79 -10.22 -22.23 0.87
N PRO A 80 -9.87 -23.11 -0.10
CA PRO A 80 -8.61 -23.84 -0.05
C PRO A 80 -7.42 -22.88 -0.19
N VAL A 81 -6.39 -23.11 0.63
CA VAL A 81 -5.14 -22.37 0.57
C VAL A 81 -4.10 -23.18 -0.20
N TYR A 82 -3.35 -22.51 -1.07
CA TYR A 82 -2.34 -23.13 -1.92
C TYR A 82 -0.96 -22.51 -1.63
N CYS A 83 0.08 -23.33 -1.75
CA CYS A 83 1.45 -22.84 -1.77
C CYS A 83 1.69 -22.00 -3.04
N ARG A 84 2.80 -21.25 -3.09
CA ARG A 84 3.12 -20.34 -4.21
C ARG A 84 3.09 -21.04 -5.58
N ASP A 85 3.58 -22.27 -5.64
CA ASP A 85 3.67 -23.06 -6.86
C ASP A 85 2.29 -23.55 -7.33
N CYS A 86 1.52 -24.20 -6.45
CA CYS A 86 0.16 -24.64 -6.75
C CYS A 86 -0.77 -23.46 -7.08
N TYR A 87 -0.62 -22.31 -6.39
CA TYR A 87 -1.40 -21.11 -6.70
C TYR A 87 -1.10 -20.55 -8.10
N GLN A 88 0.16 -20.61 -8.57
CA GLN A 88 0.50 -20.17 -9.93
C GLN A 88 -0.16 -21.07 -10.97
N LYS A 89 -0.08 -22.39 -10.81
CA LYS A 89 -0.74 -23.37 -11.67
C LYS A 89 -2.27 -23.20 -11.74
N HIS A 90 -2.90 -22.85 -10.62
CA HIS A 90 -4.35 -22.57 -10.57
C HIS A 90 -4.73 -21.21 -11.15
N ARG A 91 -3.80 -20.23 -11.20
CA ARG A 91 -4.09 -18.87 -11.71
C ARG A 91 -4.01 -18.76 -13.23
N GLU A 92 -3.32 -19.70 -13.88
CA GLU A 92 -3.11 -19.74 -15.33
C GLU A 92 -4.14 -20.62 -16.06
N GLN A 93 -5.09 -21.23 -15.34
CA GLN A 93 -6.24 -21.98 -15.87
C GLN A 93 -7.52 -21.16 -15.74
#